data_AF-A0A2P8G274-F1
#
_entry.id   AF-A0A2P8G274-F1
#
_cell.length_a   1.000
_cell.length_b   1.000
_cell.length_c   1.000
_cell.angle_alpha   90.00
_cell.angle_beta   90.00
_cell.angle_gamma   90.00
#
_symmetry.space_group_name_H-M   'P 1'
#
loop_
_entity.id
_entity.type
_entity.pdbx_description
1 polymer ?
#
loop_
_entity_poly.entity_id
_entity_poly.type
_entity_poly.pdbx_seq_one_letter_code
_entity_poly.pdbx_strand_id
1 'polypeptide(L)'
;MRKYNYLFSGVLAFIEVLLLTALLKKDLSWSWSPISIPITGFIVTLIWAAQLYFVVRAKAPQAVGNLAVDFTQRPSVFVSVICCIGFLFLWLLFAIIVFTSRPQQYQTSQQVNDYFEKIRDDHVILTAFLTAMPKGGDLHHHYSGSIYGETYWNMLTDSDGWMNPYSLEVDTVGARHKPPWKHFNALRSEMWFDSLKQAFLRKVSVKNYDELIGPTDQHFFSTFARLTAVESYDMQKCLQELKKRAVAENVHYIETMLGSPDTAIQLSTGPAWEQSMTGALLSDSTSVLDTLNKVYAALITAGVTNTATKFCHKLDLLHQKATIDDSAFMMRYQLHANRSAPPLSVYRKLLIAFHSASLDSLVVGVNLVSPEDGEVSMRDYSLHMLMFAHLHRHYPNIKYALHAGELASGMVQPELLRYHIRQAIFVAGAQRIGHGVDIAHEAHCVELLNTMSKRKIPVEINLSSNEFILHVKNEKHPIMLYHSHKVPIIISTDDAGVLRTDLTQQYILLATRYPSLPYIEIKKIVRNSIAFSFLQPNLKRQKLQQLDKALSEFENDVLRNNQASESSIK
;
A
#
# COMPACT_ATOMS: atom_id res chain seq x y z
N MET A 1 14.93 42.29 49.14
CA MET A 1 15.84 42.03 48.00
C MET A 1 16.76 40.80 48.14
N ARG A 2 16.68 39.94 49.19
CA ARG A 2 17.47 38.69 49.27
C ARG A 2 16.80 37.41 48.73
N LYS A 3 15.50 37.42 48.41
CA LYS A 3 14.77 36.27 47.85
C LYS A 3 14.80 36.15 46.32
N TYR A 4 15.22 37.19 45.59
CA TYR A 4 15.27 37.16 44.11
C TYR A 4 16.62 36.70 43.53
N ASN A 5 17.70 36.68 44.33
CA ASN A 5 19.01 36.24 43.85
C ASN A 5 19.14 34.72 43.65
N TYR A 6 18.33 33.91 44.33
CA TYR A 6 18.35 32.45 44.19
C TYR A 6 17.58 31.95 42.96
N LEU A 7 16.55 32.69 42.52
CA LEU A 7 15.80 32.34 41.31
C LEU A 7 16.63 32.67 40.05
N PHE A 8 17.36 33.78 40.07
CA PHE A 8 18.19 34.21 38.95
C PHE A 8 19.42 33.31 38.76
N SER A 9 20.05 32.86 39.86
CA SER A 9 21.18 31.92 39.79
C SER A 9 20.76 30.51 39.34
N GLY A 10 19.56 30.05 39.74
CA GLY A 10 19.03 28.75 39.30
C GLY A 10 18.68 28.71 37.81
N VAL A 11 18.10 29.78 37.27
CA VAL A 11 17.80 29.90 35.83
C VAL A 11 19.08 30.00 35.00
N LEU A 12 20.09 30.73 35.49
CA LEU A 12 21.40 30.83 34.82
C LEU A 12 22.14 29.48 34.80
N ALA A 13 22.11 28.71 35.90
CA ALA A 13 22.69 27.37 35.95
C ALA A 13 21.98 26.39 34.99
N PHE A 14 20.65 26.50 34.86
CA PHE A 14 19.87 25.69 33.91
C PHE A 14 20.20 26.02 32.45
N ILE A 15 20.42 27.29 32.13
CA ILE A 15 20.85 27.76 30.81
C ILE A 15 22.29 27.31 30.49
N GLU A 16 23.20 27.33 31.47
CA GLU A 16 24.57 26.81 31.32
C GLU A 16 24.57 25.31 30.99
N VAL A 17 23.74 24.50 31.66
CA VAL A 17 23.59 23.07 31.37
C VAL A 17 23.03 22.84 29.96
N LEU A 18 22.00 23.58 29.55
CA LEU A 18 21.44 23.49 28.19
C LEU A 18 22.45 23.85 27.10
N LEU A 19 23.27 24.88 27.31
CA LEU A 19 24.32 25.31 26.38
C LEU A 19 25.46 24.28 26.28
N LEU A 20 25.89 23.70 27.39
CA LEU A 20 26.88 22.60 27.42
C LEU A 20 26.36 21.34 26.72
N THR A 21 25.07 21.03 26.88
CA THR A 21 24.44 19.85 26.23
C THR A 21 24.30 20.05 24.72
N ALA A 22 24.07 21.28 24.26
CA ALA A 22 24.01 21.63 22.84
C ALA A 22 25.39 21.61 22.16
N LEU A 23 26.45 22.02 22.88
CA LEU A 23 27.84 22.01 22.35
C LEU A 23 28.44 20.60 22.27
N LEU A 24 27.99 19.65 23.09
CA LEU A 24 28.48 18.27 23.12
C LEU A 24 27.84 17.34 22.08
N LYS A 25 26.74 17.72 21.42
CA LYS A 25 26.12 16.95 20.32
C LYS A 25 26.62 17.47 18.97
N LYS A 26 27.84 17.11 18.58
CA LYS A 26 28.47 17.57 17.33
C LYS A 26 28.17 16.75 16.07
N ASP A 27 27.40 15.66 16.16
CA ASP A 27 27.05 14.85 14.98
C ASP A 27 25.54 14.64 14.87
N LEU A 28 24.90 15.39 13.98
CA LEU A 28 23.63 15.02 13.33
C LEU A 28 23.44 15.89 12.08
N SER A 29 23.47 15.25 10.91
CA SER A 29 23.07 15.83 9.63
C SER A 29 21.55 16.02 9.61
N TRP A 30 21.07 17.26 9.50
CA TRP A 30 19.64 17.57 9.43
C TRP A 30 19.17 17.72 7.97
N SER A 31 18.12 17.00 7.60
CA SER A 31 17.34 17.23 6.39
C SER A 31 16.20 18.22 6.71
N TRP A 32 15.97 19.17 5.80
CA TRP A 32 15.09 20.31 6.03
C TRP A 32 13.61 19.91 5.92
N SER A 33 12.88 20.01 7.04
CA SER A 33 11.41 20.02 7.10
C SER A 33 10.88 21.40 7.53
N PRO A 34 9.60 21.75 7.32
CA PRO A 34 9.05 23.07 7.70
C PRO A 34 9.10 23.36 9.21
N ILE A 35 9.36 22.34 10.05
CA ILE A 35 9.51 22.44 11.51
C ILE A 35 10.92 22.90 11.90
N SER A 36 11.88 22.93 10.96
CA SER A 36 13.30 23.23 11.23
C SER A 36 13.57 24.73 11.38
N ILE A 37 12.75 25.58 10.75
CA ILE A 37 12.94 27.04 10.67
C ILE A 37 12.76 27.73 12.04
N PRO A 38 11.76 27.38 12.88
CA PRO A 38 11.64 27.94 14.23
C PRO A 38 12.80 27.53 15.17
N ILE A 39 13.32 26.32 15.00
CA ILE A 39 14.39 25.77 15.85
C ILE A 39 15.72 26.45 15.56
N THR A 40 16.03 26.71 14.28
CA THR A 40 17.24 27.46 13.91
C THR A 40 17.17 28.91 14.40
N GLY A 41 16.00 29.55 14.31
CA GLY A 41 15.78 30.89 14.87
C GLY A 41 16.01 30.94 16.39
N PHE A 42 15.44 29.99 17.13
CA PHE A 42 15.59 29.88 18.59
C PHE A 42 17.05 29.69 19.02
N ILE A 43 17.81 28.84 18.31
CA ILE A 43 19.24 28.61 18.59
C ILE A 43 20.07 29.86 18.30
N VAL A 44 19.80 30.57 17.20
CA VAL A 44 20.49 31.83 16.87
C VAL A 44 20.23 32.91 17.92
N THR A 45 18.99 33.03 18.41
CA THR A 45 18.64 33.99 19.48
C THR A 45 19.32 33.65 20.81
N LEU A 46 19.42 32.36 21.16
CA LEU A 46 20.17 31.91 22.34
C LEU A 46 21.67 32.19 22.23
N ILE A 47 22.27 32.02 21.05
CA ILE A 47 23.67 32.35 20.79
C ILE A 47 23.90 33.86 20.93
N TRP A 48 23.02 34.70 20.38
CA TRP A 48 23.09 36.16 20.54
C TRP A 48 22.94 36.61 21.99
N ALA A 49 22.00 36.01 22.73
CA ALA A 49 21.81 36.29 24.16
C ALA A 49 23.04 35.86 24.99
N ALA A 50 23.65 34.72 24.67
CA ALA A 50 24.87 34.24 25.30
C ALA A 50 26.07 35.16 25.00
N GLN A 51 26.23 35.60 23.75
CA GLN A 51 27.28 36.55 23.37
C GLN A 51 27.12 37.89 24.11
N LEU A 52 25.89 38.41 24.21
CA LEU A 52 25.62 39.64 24.97
C LEU A 52 25.91 39.46 26.46
N TYR A 53 25.54 38.33 27.05
CA TYR A 53 25.86 37.98 28.44
C TYR A 53 27.37 37.92 28.69
N PHE A 54 28.13 37.27 27.81
CA PHE A 54 29.60 37.19 27.92
C PHE A 54 30.28 38.55 27.71
N VAL A 55 29.78 39.40 26.82
CA VAL A 55 30.30 40.78 26.63
C VAL A 55 30.04 41.64 27.87
N VAL A 56 28.88 41.50 28.52
CA VAL A 56 28.55 42.19 29.77
C VAL A 56 29.39 41.66 30.93
N ARG A 57 29.61 40.34 31.01
CA ARG A 57 30.42 39.70 32.06
C ARG A 57 31.93 39.97 31.89
N ALA A 58 32.44 40.02 30.66
CA ALA A 58 33.85 40.29 30.36
C ALA A 58 34.27 41.74 30.62
N LYS A 59 33.32 42.69 30.75
CA LYS A 59 33.59 44.10 31.08
C LYS A 59 33.44 44.45 32.56
N ALA A 60 33.23 43.47 33.45
CA ALA A 60 33.20 43.68 34.89
C ALA A 60 34.37 42.95 35.57
N PRO A 61 35.54 43.61 35.75
CA PRO A 61 36.55 43.09 36.67
C PRO A 61 36.02 43.19 38.10
N GLN A 62 36.37 42.18 38.90
CA GLN A 62 36.01 42.02 40.30
C GLN A 62 36.20 43.31 41.12
N ALA A 63 35.10 43.86 41.63
CA ALA A 63 35.11 44.72 42.80
C ALA A 63 33.79 44.49 43.57
N VAL A 64 33.90 43.85 44.72
CA VAL A 64 32.83 43.80 45.72
C VAL A 64 32.74 45.19 46.35
N GLY A 65 31.70 45.94 46.01
CA GLY A 65 31.41 47.24 46.61
C GLY A 65 30.26 47.94 45.90
N ASN A 66 29.21 48.24 46.66
CA ASN A 66 28.00 48.99 46.29
C ASN A 66 28.03 49.73 44.94
N LEU A 67 27.26 49.23 43.96
CA LEU A 67 26.76 50.04 42.86
C LEU A 67 25.23 49.96 42.84
N ALA A 68 24.60 51.02 43.34
CA ALA A 68 23.35 51.47 42.75
C ALA A 68 23.67 51.87 41.31
N VAL A 69 23.23 51.06 40.36
CA VAL A 69 23.34 51.39 38.93
C VAL A 69 22.35 52.53 38.68
N ASP A 70 22.86 53.74 38.47
CA ASP A 70 22.07 54.87 38.02
C ASP A 70 21.68 54.64 36.55
N PHE A 71 20.39 54.38 36.31
CA PHE A 71 19.82 53.99 35.02
C PHE A 71 19.63 55.17 34.05
N THR A 72 20.11 56.36 34.37
CA THR A 72 19.88 57.58 33.58
C THR A 72 20.91 57.86 32.47
N GLN A 73 22.03 57.13 32.39
CA GLN A 73 23.14 57.48 31.48
C GLN A 73 23.30 56.65 30.19
N ARG A 74 22.46 55.66 29.90
CA ARG A 74 22.58 54.82 28.67
C ARG A 74 21.24 54.43 28.03
N PRO A 75 20.56 55.36 27.33
CA PRO A 75 19.23 55.11 26.75
C PRO A 75 19.22 54.00 25.67
N SER A 76 20.32 53.79 24.93
CA SER A 76 20.40 52.76 23.88
C SER A 76 20.39 51.32 24.40
N VAL A 77 20.93 51.09 25.60
CA VAL A 77 20.95 49.76 26.24
C VAL A 77 19.57 49.43 26.82
N PHE A 78 18.88 50.43 27.37
CA PHE A 78 17.53 50.27 27.92
C PHE A 78 16.50 49.95 26.83
N VAL A 79 16.56 50.67 25.69
CA VAL A 79 15.71 50.37 24.52
C VAL A 79 15.97 48.97 23.97
N SER A 80 17.24 48.55 23.88
CA SER A 80 17.61 47.22 23.38
C SER A 80 17.10 46.08 24.28
N VAL A 81 17.18 46.24 25.60
CA VAL A 81 16.67 45.23 26.55
C VAL A 81 15.14 45.16 26.53
N ILE A 82 14.45 46.31 26.45
CA ILE A 82 12.98 46.36 26.34
C ILE A 82 12.52 45.75 25.01
N CYS A 83 13.20 46.03 23.90
CA CYS A 83 12.92 45.40 22.61
C CYS A 83 13.12 43.88 22.67
N CYS A 84 14.21 43.39 23.26
CA CYS A 84 14.46 41.95 23.41
C CYS A 84 13.39 41.26 24.26
N ILE A 85 12.96 41.88 25.37
CA ILE A 85 11.87 41.35 26.21
C ILE A 85 10.54 41.36 25.45
N GLY A 86 10.24 42.43 24.71
CA GLY A 86 9.06 42.54 23.86
C GLY A 86 9.01 41.47 22.77
N PHE A 87 10.14 41.21 22.09
CA PHE A 87 10.27 40.14 21.09
C PHE A 87 10.11 38.76 21.71
N LEU A 88 10.66 38.52 22.90
CA LEU A 88 10.48 37.27 23.64
C LEU A 88 9.02 37.06 24.04
N PHE A 89 8.33 38.12 24.47
CA PHE A 89 6.91 38.06 24.83
C PHE A 89 6.01 37.81 23.62
N LEU A 90 6.30 38.45 22.47
CA LEU A 90 5.63 38.20 21.19
C LEU A 90 5.86 36.77 20.70
N TRP A 91 7.08 36.24 20.84
CA TRP A 91 7.38 34.83 20.50
C TRP A 91 6.71 33.84 21.45
N LEU A 92 6.64 34.14 22.74
CA LEU A 92 5.90 33.35 23.73
C LEU A 92 4.40 33.37 23.43
N LEU A 93 3.82 34.52 23.09
CA LEU A 93 2.42 34.64 22.66
C LEU A 93 2.16 33.87 21.37
N PHE A 94 3.05 33.97 20.37
CA PHE A 94 2.94 33.23 19.12
C PHE A 94 3.08 31.72 19.34
N ALA A 95 4.03 31.29 20.17
CA ALA A 95 4.18 29.89 20.57
C ALA A 95 2.93 29.40 21.32
N ILE A 96 2.41 30.17 22.27
CA ILE A 96 1.17 29.83 22.99
C ILE A 96 0.01 29.70 22.01
N ILE A 97 -0.19 30.62 21.06
CA ILE A 97 -1.24 30.52 20.04
C ILE A 97 -1.05 29.26 19.16
N VAL A 98 0.18 28.96 18.74
CA VAL A 98 0.51 27.77 17.93
C VAL A 98 0.38 26.46 18.72
N PHE A 99 0.60 26.47 20.04
CA PHE A 99 0.52 25.28 20.90
C PHE A 99 -0.86 25.09 21.59
N THR A 100 -1.65 26.15 21.75
CA THR A 100 -3.00 26.09 22.36
C THR A 100 -4.10 25.85 21.33
N SER A 101 -3.87 26.20 20.07
CA SER A 101 -4.71 25.72 18.99
C SER A 101 -4.29 24.28 18.66
N ARG A 102 -4.91 23.29 19.33
CA ARG A 102 -4.99 21.96 18.70
C ARG A 102 -5.59 22.21 17.31
N PRO A 103 -4.93 21.81 16.21
CA PRO A 103 -5.42 22.12 14.88
C PRO A 103 -6.87 21.64 14.79
N GLN A 104 -7.78 22.51 14.36
CA GLN A 104 -9.23 22.25 14.33
C GLN A 104 -9.58 20.88 13.74
N GLN A 105 -8.83 20.45 12.72
CA GLN A 105 -8.93 19.13 12.09
C GLN A 105 -8.74 17.95 13.07
N TYR A 106 -7.84 18.06 14.05
CA TYR A 106 -7.64 17.03 15.08
C TYR A 106 -8.84 16.93 16.02
N GLN A 107 -9.46 18.06 16.36
CA GLN A 107 -10.68 18.07 17.17
C GLN A 107 -11.84 17.43 16.41
N THR A 108 -12.02 17.78 15.13
CA THR A 108 -13.03 17.17 14.24
C THR A 108 -12.84 15.66 14.13
N SER A 109 -11.61 15.18 13.88
CA SER A 109 -11.34 13.73 13.78
C SER A 109 -11.63 13.00 15.10
N GLN A 110 -11.41 13.64 16.26
CA GLN A 110 -11.76 13.05 17.55
C GLN A 110 -13.28 12.95 17.75
N GLN A 111 -14.05 13.98 17.39
CA GLN A 111 -15.52 13.93 17.50
C GLN A 111 -16.12 12.86 16.57
N VAL A 112 -15.58 12.73 15.36
CA VAL A 112 -15.97 11.65 14.44
C VAL A 112 -15.59 10.29 15.00
N ASN A 113 -14.43 10.17 15.66
CA ASN A 113 -14.07 8.95 16.37
C ASN A 113 -15.11 8.61 17.46
N ASP A 114 -15.52 9.57 18.27
CA ASP A 114 -16.50 9.32 19.34
C ASP A 114 -17.86 8.89 18.77
N TYR A 115 -18.28 9.43 17.62
CA TYR A 115 -19.45 8.93 16.89
C TYR A 115 -19.22 7.52 16.34
N PHE A 116 -18.08 7.27 15.70
CA PHE A 116 -17.70 5.98 15.15
C PHE A 116 -17.74 4.87 16.20
N GLU A 117 -17.22 5.12 17.40
CA GLU A 117 -17.29 4.13 18.50
C GLU A 117 -18.72 3.82 18.94
N LYS A 118 -19.64 4.80 18.90
CA LYS A 118 -21.06 4.56 19.23
C LYS A 118 -21.75 3.65 18.21
N ILE A 119 -21.36 3.74 16.93
CA ILE A 119 -22.00 3.00 15.83
C ILE A 119 -21.25 1.73 15.45
N ARG A 120 -20.07 1.46 16.02
CA ARG A 120 -19.18 0.36 15.61
C ARG A 120 -19.88 -1.01 15.63
N ASP A 121 -20.72 -1.25 16.63
CA ASP A 121 -21.43 -2.51 16.80
C ASP A 121 -22.80 -2.53 16.07
N ASP A 122 -23.24 -1.39 15.53
CA ASP A 122 -24.40 -1.32 14.64
C ASP A 122 -23.95 -1.53 13.19
N HIS A 123 -24.08 -2.76 12.71
CA HIS A 123 -23.64 -3.15 11.38
C HIS A 123 -24.27 -2.30 10.26
N VAL A 124 -25.53 -1.89 10.40
CA VAL A 124 -26.24 -1.14 9.35
C VAL A 124 -25.72 0.30 9.29
N ILE A 125 -25.61 0.96 10.45
CA ILE A 125 -25.11 2.34 10.52
C ILE A 125 -23.62 2.40 10.18
N LEU A 126 -22.82 1.43 10.66
CA LEU A 126 -21.40 1.31 10.31
C LEU A 126 -21.21 1.13 8.80
N THR A 127 -22.05 0.29 8.16
CA THR A 127 -22.01 0.09 6.71
C THR A 127 -22.29 1.40 5.98
N ALA A 128 -23.31 2.15 6.39
CA ALA A 128 -23.61 3.46 5.79
C ALA A 128 -22.45 4.44 5.97
N PHE A 129 -21.84 4.50 7.16
CA PHE A 129 -20.67 5.33 7.45
C PHE A 129 -19.48 4.99 6.55
N LEU A 130 -19.12 3.71 6.44
CA LEU A 130 -17.95 3.26 5.67
C LEU A 130 -18.19 3.27 4.16
N THR A 131 -19.44 3.15 3.71
CA THR A 131 -19.83 3.37 2.31
C THR A 131 -19.53 4.81 1.90
N ALA A 132 -19.96 5.78 2.73
CA ALA A 132 -19.73 7.20 2.47
C ALA A 132 -18.26 7.63 2.64
N MET A 133 -17.47 6.93 3.46
CA MET A 133 -16.07 7.26 3.73
C MET A 133 -15.19 7.17 2.46
N PRO A 134 -14.39 8.22 2.16
CA PRO A 134 -13.33 8.13 1.16
C PRO A 134 -12.31 7.05 1.55
N LYS A 135 -12.08 6.08 0.67
CA LYS A 135 -11.22 4.92 0.98
C LYS A 135 -9.81 4.99 0.40
N GLY A 136 -9.46 6.09 -0.27
CA GLY A 136 -8.14 6.27 -0.87
C GLY A 136 -8.00 5.41 -2.11
N GLY A 137 -7.14 4.39 -2.06
CA GLY A 137 -6.93 3.46 -3.16
C GLY A 137 -6.82 2.00 -2.77
N ASP A 138 -6.91 1.14 -3.78
CA ASP A 138 -6.74 -0.31 -3.69
C ASP A 138 -5.41 -0.70 -4.36
N LEU A 139 -4.45 -1.23 -3.59
CA LEU A 139 -3.07 -1.47 -4.06
C LEU A 139 -2.75 -2.95 -4.29
N HIS A 140 -3.62 -3.83 -3.81
CA HIS A 140 -3.54 -5.27 -4.00
C HIS A 140 -4.84 -5.72 -4.66
N HIS A 141 -4.86 -5.61 -5.98
CA HIS A 141 -6.06 -5.78 -6.78
C HIS A 141 -5.69 -6.52 -8.07
N HIS A 142 -6.24 -7.70 -8.32
CA HIS A 142 -5.97 -8.46 -9.55
C HIS A 142 -7.03 -8.15 -10.59
N TYR A 143 -6.61 -7.84 -11.82
CA TYR A 143 -7.50 -7.40 -12.89
C TYR A 143 -8.63 -8.41 -13.16
N SER A 144 -8.29 -9.68 -13.38
CA SER A 144 -9.27 -10.67 -13.83
C SER A 144 -10.20 -11.15 -12.72
N GLY A 145 -9.70 -11.38 -11.51
CA GLY A 145 -10.57 -11.81 -10.41
C GLY A 145 -11.31 -10.68 -9.72
N SER A 146 -10.99 -9.41 -9.99
CA SER A 146 -11.81 -8.28 -9.52
C SER A 146 -13.03 -7.98 -10.40
N ILE A 147 -13.09 -8.55 -11.61
CA ILE A 147 -14.27 -8.43 -12.46
C ILE A 147 -15.33 -9.45 -12.00
N TYR A 148 -16.52 -8.95 -11.70
CA TYR A 148 -17.63 -9.79 -11.27
C TYR A 148 -18.05 -10.76 -12.39
N GLY A 149 -18.33 -12.03 -12.05
CA GLY A 149 -18.74 -13.05 -13.03
C GLY A 149 -19.96 -12.64 -13.86
N GLU A 150 -20.85 -11.81 -13.32
CA GLU A 150 -21.99 -11.24 -14.04
C GLU A 150 -21.56 -10.37 -15.22
N THR A 151 -20.46 -9.64 -15.10
CA THR A 151 -19.90 -8.82 -16.19
C THR A 151 -19.45 -9.73 -17.33
N TYR A 152 -18.74 -10.82 -17.03
CA TYR A 152 -18.34 -11.81 -18.03
C TYR A 152 -19.54 -12.51 -18.67
N TRP A 153 -20.53 -12.91 -17.87
CA TRP A 153 -21.77 -13.49 -18.38
C TRP A 153 -22.47 -12.55 -19.35
N ASN A 154 -22.59 -11.27 -19.00
CA ASN A 154 -23.21 -10.27 -19.86
C ASN A 154 -22.41 -10.03 -21.14
N MET A 155 -21.07 -9.99 -21.07
CA MET A 155 -20.22 -9.90 -22.26
C MET A 155 -20.42 -11.06 -23.22
N LEU A 156 -20.44 -12.29 -22.72
CA LEU A 156 -20.67 -13.49 -23.53
C LEU A 156 -22.08 -13.53 -24.09
N THR A 157 -23.06 -13.08 -23.30
CA THR A 157 -24.44 -12.92 -23.74
C THR A 157 -24.48 -11.92 -24.90
N ASP A 158 -23.98 -10.70 -24.73
CA ASP A 158 -24.01 -9.61 -25.71
C ASP A 158 -23.29 -9.96 -27.02
N SER A 159 -22.17 -10.68 -26.94
CA SER A 159 -21.32 -11.04 -28.09
C SER A 159 -21.71 -12.34 -28.78
N ASP A 160 -22.72 -13.06 -28.26
CA ASP A 160 -23.05 -14.41 -28.67
C ASP A 160 -21.86 -15.39 -28.58
N GLY A 161 -21.15 -15.35 -27.45
CA GLY A 161 -20.06 -16.26 -27.13
C GLY A 161 -20.50 -17.72 -27.02
N TRP A 162 -19.59 -18.57 -26.59
CA TRP A 162 -19.80 -20.00 -26.41
C TRP A 162 -19.86 -20.39 -24.94
N MET A 163 -20.68 -21.40 -24.64
CA MET A 163 -20.63 -22.12 -23.37
C MET A 163 -20.83 -23.62 -23.60
N ASN A 164 -20.07 -24.42 -22.87
CA ASN A 164 -20.38 -25.83 -22.65
C ASN A 164 -21.34 -25.94 -21.46
N PRO A 165 -22.61 -26.33 -21.64
CA PRO A 165 -23.58 -26.31 -20.55
C PRO A 165 -23.33 -27.39 -19.47
N TYR A 166 -22.45 -28.37 -19.75
CA TYR A 166 -22.10 -29.43 -18.82
C TYR A 166 -20.82 -29.11 -18.04
N SER A 167 -19.77 -28.68 -18.73
CA SER A 167 -18.52 -28.27 -18.06
C SER A 167 -18.60 -26.84 -17.53
N LEU A 168 -19.56 -26.01 -17.95
CA LEU A 168 -19.69 -24.58 -17.63
C LEU A 168 -18.47 -23.74 -18.09
N GLU A 169 -17.64 -24.29 -18.97
CA GLU A 169 -16.56 -23.54 -19.61
C GLU A 169 -17.15 -22.57 -20.64
N VAL A 170 -16.48 -21.45 -20.82
CA VAL A 170 -16.90 -20.36 -21.70
C VAL A 170 -15.80 -19.99 -22.66
N ASP A 171 -16.20 -19.47 -23.83
CA ASP A 171 -15.28 -18.94 -24.82
C ASP A 171 -15.94 -17.80 -25.62
N THR A 172 -15.14 -17.04 -26.33
CA THR A 172 -15.58 -15.88 -27.11
C THR A 172 -16.15 -16.28 -28.47
N VAL A 173 -16.95 -15.43 -29.11
CA VAL A 173 -17.59 -15.70 -30.41
C VAL A 173 -16.60 -16.08 -31.54
N GLY A 174 -15.32 -15.70 -31.41
CA GLY A 174 -14.29 -16.05 -32.39
C GLY A 174 -13.78 -17.49 -32.33
N ALA A 175 -14.09 -18.23 -31.27
CA ALA A 175 -13.70 -19.63 -31.11
C ALA A 175 -14.55 -20.57 -31.98
N ARG A 176 -14.00 -21.76 -32.24
CA ARG A 176 -14.67 -22.83 -32.99
C ARG A 176 -14.84 -24.05 -32.09
N HIS A 177 -16.08 -24.32 -31.70
CA HIS A 177 -16.42 -25.45 -30.88
C HIS A 177 -17.37 -26.42 -31.60
N LYS A 178 -17.38 -27.67 -31.14
CA LYS A 178 -18.34 -28.71 -31.56
C LYS A 178 -19.31 -28.98 -30.40
N PRO A 179 -20.46 -29.63 -30.64
CA PRO A 179 -21.31 -30.12 -29.56
C PRO A 179 -20.48 -30.88 -28.49
N PRO A 180 -20.77 -30.69 -27.19
CA PRO A 180 -21.97 -30.08 -26.63
C PRO A 180 -21.96 -28.55 -26.46
N TRP A 181 -20.92 -27.85 -26.93
CA TRP A 181 -20.86 -26.39 -26.86
C TRP A 181 -22.01 -25.74 -27.63
N LYS A 182 -22.60 -24.70 -27.04
CA LYS A 182 -23.69 -23.92 -27.61
C LYS A 182 -23.35 -22.43 -27.54
N HIS A 183 -23.81 -21.69 -28.55
CA HIS A 183 -23.82 -20.24 -28.51
C HIS A 183 -24.81 -19.73 -27.45
N PHE A 184 -24.51 -18.58 -26.84
CA PHE A 184 -25.37 -17.97 -25.83
C PHE A 184 -26.77 -17.66 -26.38
N ASN A 185 -26.92 -17.22 -27.63
CA ASN A 185 -28.22 -16.99 -28.25
C ASN A 185 -29.09 -18.25 -28.31
N ALA A 186 -28.48 -19.42 -28.56
CA ALA A 186 -29.20 -20.70 -28.54
C ALA A 186 -29.57 -21.12 -27.10
N LEU A 187 -28.72 -20.79 -26.12
CA LEU A 187 -28.97 -21.08 -24.71
C LEU A 187 -30.06 -20.18 -24.10
N ARG A 188 -30.22 -18.95 -24.58
CA ARG A 188 -31.23 -17.99 -24.05
C ARG A 188 -32.67 -18.49 -24.15
N SER A 189 -32.99 -19.34 -25.12
CA SER A 189 -34.32 -19.94 -25.27
C SER A 189 -34.56 -21.15 -24.37
N GLU A 190 -33.52 -21.64 -23.68
CA GLU A 190 -33.64 -22.80 -22.80
C GLU A 190 -34.25 -22.38 -21.45
N MET A 191 -35.23 -23.15 -20.94
CA MET A 191 -35.89 -22.85 -19.66
C MET A 191 -34.93 -22.83 -18.46
N TRP A 192 -33.75 -23.45 -18.60
CA TRP A 192 -32.72 -23.58 -17.57
C TRP A 192 -31.57 -22.56 -17.72
N PHE A 193 -31.71 -21.54 -18.59
CA PHE A 193 -30.66 -20.51 -18.81
C PHE A 193 -30.29 -19.75 -17.53
N ASP A 194 -31.26 -19.40 -16.69
CA ASP A 194 -30.99 -18.73 -15.41
C ASP A 194 -30.27 -19.65 -14.43
N SER A 195 -30.62 -20.94 -14.41
CA SER A 195 -29.91 -21.94 -13.61
C SER A 195 -28.47 -22.12 -14.09
N LEU A 196 -28.24 -22.06 -15.41
CA LEU A 196 -26.91 -22.08 -16.02
C LEU A 196 -26.08 -20.87 -15.61
N LYS A 197 -26.68 -19.67 -15.60
CA LYS A 197 -26.04 -18.46 -15.07
C LYS A 197 -25.61 -18.66 -13.62
N GLN A 198 -26.50 -19.14 -12.75
CA GLN A 198 -26.14 -19.35 -11.35
C GLN A 198 -25.03 -20.40 -11.20
N ALA A 199 -25.07 -21.48 -11.98
CA ALA A 199 -24.02 -22.51 -11.97
C ALA A 199 -22.66 -21.95 -12.42
N PHE A 200 -22.64 -21.16 -13.49
CA PHE A 200 -21.46 -20.45 -13.94
C PHE A 200 -20.91 -19.52 -12.85
N LEU A 201 -21.76 -18.69 -12.23
CA LEU A 201 -21.33 -17.76 -11.18
C LEU A 201 -20.72 -18.50 -9.97
N ARG A 202 -21.30 -19.62 -9.53
CA ARG A 202 -20.71 -20.46 -8.47
C ARG A 202 -19.37 -21.07 -8.89
N LYS A 203 -19.18 -21.31 -10.18
CA LYS A 203 -17.94 -21.88 -10.72
C LYS A 203 -16.82 -20.84 -10.88
N VAL A 204 -17.14 -19.57 -11.12
CA VAL A 204 -16.13 -18.50 -11.30
C VAL A 204 -16.01 -17.55 -10.11
N SER A 205 -16.64 -17.87 -8.97
CA SER A 205 -16.57 -17.07 -7.74
C SER A 205 -16.85 -17.93 -6.51
N VAL A 206 -16.77 -17.36 -5.31
CA VAL A 206 -17.11 -18.00 -4.04
C VAL A 206 -18.62 -17.97 -3.76
N LYS A 207 -19.44 -17.55 -4.73
CA LYS A 207 -20.90 -17.49 -4.58
C LYS A 207 -21.43 -18.85 -4.15
N ASN A 208 -22.11 -18.89 -2.99
CA ASN A 208 -22.69 -20.11 -2.43
C ASN A 208 -21.70 -21.28 -2.40
N TYR A 209 -20.43 -21.00 -2.09
CA TYR A 209 -19.42 -22.04 -1.92
C TYR A 209 -19.84 -23.05 -0.84
N ASP A 210 -19.56 -24.32 -1.11
CA ASP A 210 -19.83 -25.44 -0.21
C ASP A 210 -18.51 -26.21 -0.03
N GLU A 211 -18.11 -26.44 1.22
CA GLU A 211 -16.88 -27.15 1.57
C GLU A 211 -16.87 -28.59 1.03
N LEU A 212 -18.03 -29.17 0.71
CA LEU A 212 -18.13 -30.48 0.05
C LEU A 212 -17.56 -30.50 -1.37
N ILE A 213 -17.36 -29.33 -2.00
CA ILE A 213 -16.78 -29.20 -3.35
C ILE A 213 -15.25 -29.39 -3.32
N GLY A 214 -14.61 -29.13 -2.18
CA GLY A 214 -13.17 -29.31 -2.00
C GLY A 214 -12.54 -28.26 -1.08
N PRO A 215 -11.21 -28.10 -1.15
CA PRO A 215 -10.48 -27.04 -0.46
C PRO A 215 -10.75 -25.64 -1.04
N THR A 216 -10.80 -24.62 -0.19
CA THR A 216 -11.17 -23.25 -0.57
C THR A 216 -10.12 -22.57 -1.46
N ASP A 217 -8.84 -22.78 -1.16
CA ASP A 217 -7.69 -22.34 -1.95
C ASP A 217 -7.75 -22.92 -3.38
N GLN A 218 -7.99 -24.22 -3.51
CA GLN A 218 -8.10 -24.88 -4.82
C GLN A 218 -9.30 -24.34 -5.60
N HIS A 219 -10.44 -24.13 -4.95
CA HIS A 219 -11.60 -23.50 -5.60
C HIS A 219 -11.26 -22.10 -6.08
N PHE A 220 -10.68 -21.26 -5.21
CA PHE A 220 -10.27 -19.89 -5.51
C PHE A 220 -9.34 -19.83 -6.73
N PHE A 221 -8.21 -20.52 -6.69
CA PHE A 221 -7.20 -20.46 -7.75
C PHE A 221 -7.67 -21.12 -9.06
N SER A 222 -8.59 -22.08 -8.99
CA SER A 222 -9.17 -22.68 -10.19
C SER A 222 -10.05 -21.71 -10.99
N THR A 223 -10.52 -20.61 -10.39
CA THR A 223 -11.36 -19.62 -11.08
C THR A 223 -10.63 -18.93 -12.23
N PHE A 224 -9.35 -18.60 -12.07
CA PHE A 224 -8.59 -17.85 -13.07
C PHE A 224 -8.42 -18.59 -14.40
N ALA A 225 -8.16 -19.91 -14.36
CA ALA A 225 -8.09 -20.73 -15.56
C ALA A 225 -9.43 -20.78 -16.32
N ARG A 226 -10.55 -20.64 -15.60
CA ARG A 226 -11.91 -20.63 -16.17
C ARG A 226 -12.28 -19.28 -16.79
N LEU A 227 -11.55 -18.21 -16.44
CA LEU A 227 -11.76 -16.85 -16.93
C LEU A 227 -10.82 -16.46 -18.09
N THR A 228 -9.76 -17.23 -18.32
CA THR A 228 -8.70 -16.93 -19.32
C THR A 228 -9.25 -16.60 -20.71
N ALA A 229 -10.27 -17.32 -21.17
CA ALA A 229 -10.85 -17.09 -22.50
C ALA A 229 -11.57 -15.73 -22.63
N VAL A 230 -12.16 -15.23 -21.54
CA VAL A 230 -13.04 -14.05 -21.56
C VAL A 230 -12.37 -12.79 -20.98
N GLU A 231 -11.39 -12.93 -20.09
CA GLU A 231 -10.78 -11.79 -19.37
C GLU A 231 -10.14 -10.74 -20.29
N SER A 232 -9.66 -11.18 -21.47
CA SER A 232 -8.98 -10.34 -22.45
C SER A 232 -9.84 -9.94 -23.65
N TYR A 233 -11.08 -10.44 -23.72
CA TYR A 233 -11.96 -10.26 -24.88
C TYR A 233 -12.39 -8.80 -25.08
N ASP A 234 -12.87 -8.16 -24.02
CA ASP A 234 -13.24 -6.73 -24.03
C ASP A 234 -12.67 -6.04 -22.79
N MET A 235 -11.35 -5.87 -22.80
CA MET A 235 -10.65 -5.20 -21.70
C MET A 235 -11.13 -3.75 -21.49
N GLN A 236 -11.63 -3.09 -22.54
CA GLN A 236 -12.15 -1.73 -22.41
C GLN A 236 -13.36 -1.72 -21.47
N LYS A 237 -14.35 -2.59 -21.72
CA LYS A 237 -15.55 -2.72 -20.88
C LYS A 237 -15.18 -3.16 -19.46
N CYS A 238 -14.24 -4.09 -19.31
CA CYS A 238 -13.77 -4.56 -18.01
C CYS A 238 -13.13 -3.44 -17.17
N LEU A 239 -12.21 -2.65 -17.75
CA LEU A 239 -11.58 -1.54 -17.03
C LEU A 239 -12.60 -0.44 -16.67
N GLN A 240 -13.58 -0.19 -17.53
CA GLN A 240 -14.67 0.75 -17.25
C GLN A 240 -15.56 0.27 -16.10
N GLU A 241 -15.85 -1.03 -16.01
CA GLU A 241 -16.61 -1.60 -14.90
C GLU A 241 -15.85 -1.48 -13.57
N LEU A 242 -14.54 -1.76 -13.56
CA LEU A 242 -13.70 -1.57 -12.37
C LEU A 242 -13.72 -0.11 -11.88
N LYS A 243 -13.54 0.84 -12.80
CA LYS A 243 -13.66 2.28 -12.49
C LYS A 243 -15.04 2.63 -11.92
N LYS A 244 -16.11 2.15 -12.56
CA LYS A 244 -17.49 2.44 -12.14
C LYS A 244 -17.74 1.98 -10.70
N ARG A 245 -17.27 0.79 -10.35
CA ARG A 245 -17.37 0.25 -8.97
C ARG A 245 -16.55 1.07 -7.99
N ALA A 246 -15.28 1.31 -8.30
CA ALA A 246 -14.41 2.12 -7.46
C ALA A 246 -15.02 3.49 -7.12
N VAL A 247 -15.57 4.20 -8.12
CA VAL A 247 -16.25 5.48 -7.90
C VAL A 247 -17.50 5.33 -7.03
N ALA A 248 -18.33 4.31 -7.27
CA ALA A 248 -19.51 4.03 -6.46
C ALA A 248 -19.16 3.71 -4.99
N GLU A 249 -17.97 3.17 -4.76
CA GLU A 249 -17.42 2.89 -3.45
C GLU A 249 -16.59 4.04 -2.86
N ASN A 250 -16.50 5.21 -3.49
CA ASN A 250 -15.63 6.31 -2.99
C ASN A 250 -14.13 5.92 -2.89
N VAL A 251 -13.67 5.09 -3.85
CA VAL A 251 -12.29 4.70 -4.10
C VAL A 251 -11.77 5.51 -5.28
N HIS A 252 -10.64 6.20 -5.11
CA HIS A 252 -10.13 7.20 -6.05
C HIS A 252 -8.90 6.76 -6.83
N TYR A 253 -8.32 5.60 -6.47
CA TYR A 253 -7.09 5.09 -7.07
C TYR A 253 -7.03 3.56 -7.03
N ILE A 254 -6.57 2.92 -8.11
CA ILE A 254 -6.28 1.47 -8.14
C ILE A 254 -4.89 1.22 -8.74
N GLU A 255 -4.11 0.33 -8.12
CA GLU A 255 -2.97 -0.34 -8.76
C GLU A 255 -3.35 -1.79 -9.10
N THR A 256 -3.83 -2.02 -10.32
CA THR A 256 -4.30 -3.35 -10.71
C THR A 256 -3.14 -4.19 -11.24
N MET A 257 -3.05 -5.43 -10.76
CA MET A 257 -2.13 -6.43 -11.29
C MET A 257 -2.67 -6.95 -12.62
N LEU A 258 -1.83 -6.91 -13.65
CA LEU A 258 -2.14 -7.33 -15.01
C LEU A 258 -1.05 -8.27 -15.53
N GLY A 259 -1.44 -9.35 -16.20
CA GLY A 259 -0.47 -10.35 -16.68
C GLY A 259 0.53 -9.76 -17.66
N SER A 260 1.82 -10.01 -17.44
CA SER A 260 2.85 -9.63 -18.40
C SER A 260 2.64 -10.34 -19.73
N PRO A 261 2.78 -9.63 -20.87
CA PRO A 261 2.77 -10.28 -22.17
C PRO A 261 3.95 -11.26 -22.24
N ASP A 262 3.88 -12.18 -23.20
CA ASP A 262 4.99 -13.08 -23.48
C ASP A 262 5.38 -13.01 -24.96
N THR A 263 6.51 -13.62 -25.29
CA THR A 263 7.06 -13.69 -26.64
C THR A 263 7.66 -15.06 -26.89
N ALA A 264 7.50 -15.55 -28.12
CA ALA A 264 8.03 -16.83 -28.57
C ALA A 264 9.54 -16.69 -28.88
N ILE A 265 10.35 -16.48 -27.85
CA ILE A 265 11.81 -16.52 -27.96
C ILE A 265 12.27 -17.94 -27.60
N GLN A 266 12.91 -18.59 -28.56
CA GLN A 266 13.57 -19.89 -28.39
C GLN A 266 15.07 -19.67 -28.24
N LEU A 267 15.62 -20.08 -27.10
CA LEU A 267 17.06 -20.05 -26.83
C LEU A 267 17.55 -21.49 -26.85
N SER A 268 18.48 -21.81 -27.76
CA SER A 268 19.00 -23.19 -27.89
C SER A 268 19.63 -23.72 -26.59
N THR A 269 20.27 -22.84 -25.82
CA THR A 269 20.87 -23.16 -24.50
C THR A 269 19.87 -23.05 -23.34
N GLY A 270 18.64 -22.61 -23.62
CA GLY A 270 17.59 -22.38 -22.63
C GLY A 270 17.33 -23.59 -21.71
N PRO A 271 17.07 -24.78 -22.25
CA PRO A 271 16.81 -25.96 -21.43
C PRO A 271 17.91 -26.26 -20.41
N ALA A 272 19.19 -26.08 -20.78
CA ALA A 272 20.31 -26.29 -19.87
C ALA A 272 20.37 -25.25 -18.75
N TRP A 273 20.10 -23.97 -19.05
CA TRP A 273 20.01 -22.92 -18.04
C TRP A 273 18.83 -23.10 -17.09
N GLU A 274 17.68 -23.53 -17.62
CA GLU A 274 16.52 -23.83 -16.80
C GLU A 274 16.82 -24.96 -15.81
N GLN A 275 17.39 -26.05 -16.31
CA GLN A 275 17.81 -27.18 -15.48
C GLN A 275 18.81 -26.77 -14.41
N SER A 276 19.78 -25.89 -14.72
CA SER A 276 20.80 -25.47 -13.75
C SER A 276 20.30 -24.56 -12.65
N MET A 277 19.15 -23.89 -12.84
CA MET A 277 18.58 -22.96 -11.84
C MET A 277 17.41 -23.55 -11.07
N THR A 278 16.73 -24.55 -11.61
CA THR A 278 15.54 -25.16 -11.01
C THR A 278 15.83 -25.64 -9.59
N GLY A 279 15.03 -25.19 -8.62
CA GLY A 279 15.19 -25.52 -7.20
C GLY A 279 16.41 -24.91 -6.52
N ALA A 280 17.08 -23.93 -7.12
CA ALA A 280 18.26 -23.30 -6.54
C ALA A 280 17.94 -22.58 -5.22
N LEU A 281 18.81 -22.77 -4.25
CA LEU A 281 18.74 -22.14 -2.93
C LEU A 281 19.57 -20.85 -2.90
N LEU A 282 19.46 -20.08 -1.82
CA LEU A 282 20.27 -18.86 -1.64
C LEU A 282 21.78 -19.15 -1.59
N SER A 283 22.18 -20.36 -1.16
CA SER A 283 23.58 -20.81 -1.21
C SER A 283 24.15 -20.88 -2.62
N ASP A 284 23.29 -21.05 -3.63
CA ASP A 284 23.66 -21.16 -5.04
C ASP A 284 23.66 -19.79 -5.75
N SER A 285 23.47 -18.70 -5.00
CA SER A 285 23.25 -17.36 -5.56
C SER A 285 24.32 -16.94 -6.58
N THR A 286 25.59 -17.25 -6.37
CA THR A 286 26.67 -16.92 -7.32
C THR A 286 26.48 -17.59 -8.68
N SER A 287 26.19 -18.90 -8.73
CA SER A 287 26.02 -19.65 -9.98
C SER A 287 24.71 -19.30 -10.68
N VAL A 288 23.64 -19.08 -9.89
CA VAL A 288 22.36 -18.59 -10.40
C VAL A 288 22.52 -17.22 -11.05
N LEU A 289 23.19 -16.27 -10.39
CA LEU A 289 23.38 -14.92 -10.94
C LEU A 289 24.25 -14.92 -12.21
N ASP A 290 25.27 -15.78 -12.30
CA ASP A 290 26.04 -15.97 -13.54
C ASP A 290 25.16 -16.51 -14.68
N THR A 291 24.29 -17.47 -14.38
CA THR A 291 23.33 -18.01 -15.36
C THR A 291 22.32 -16.95 -15.79
N LEU A 292 21.76 -16.18 -14.85
CA LEU A 292 20.82 -15.10 -15.13
C LEU A 292 21.47 -13.99 -15.98
N ASN A 293 22.76 -13.68 -15.80
CA ASN A 293 23.46 -12.75 -16.69
C ASN A 293 23.49 -13.23 -18.14
N LYS A 294 23.72 -14.53 -18.37
CA LYS A 294 23.72 -15.15 -19.71
C LYS A 294 22.32 -15.15 -20.32
N VAL A 295 21.31 -15.55 -19.53
CA VAL A 295 19.89 -15.52 -19.93
C VAL A 295 19.46 -14.11 -20.30
N TYR A 296 19.77 -13.12 -19.46
CA TYR A 296 19.48 -11.70 -19.71
C TYR A 296 20.07 -11.24 -21.03
N ALA A 297 21.39 -11.43 -21.23
CA ALA A 297 22.06 -11.00 -22.45
C ALA A 297 21.46 -11.66 -23.70
N ALA A 298 21.15 -12.96 -23.62
CA ALA A 298 20.52 -13.70 -24.70
C ALA A 298 19.10 -13.20 -25.03
N LEU A 299 18.26 -12.96 -24.02
CA LEU A 299 16.91 -12.42 -24.21
C LEU A 299 16.92 -10.99 -24.79
N ILE A 300 17.82 -10.12 -24.30
CA ILE A 300 18.01 -8.78 -24.85
C ILE A 300 18.42 -8.86 -26.33
N THR A 301 19.38 -9.72 -26.66
CA THR A 301 19.84 -9.91 -28.06
C THR A 301 18.73 -10.46 -28.95
N ALA A 302 17.89 -11.35 -28.42
CA ALA A 302 16.71 -11.89 -29.09
C ALA A 302 15.55 -10.89 -29.22
N GLY A 303 15.71 -9.64 -28.75
CA GLY A 303 14.72 -8.58 -28.93
C GLY A 303 13.53 -8.66 -27.97
N VAL A 304 13.71 -9.21 -26.76
CA VAL A 304 12.64 -9.30 -25.74
C VAL A 304 12.01 -7.94 -25.44
N THR A 305 12.80 -6.86 -25.50
CA THR A 305 12.37 -5.47 -25.25
C THR A 305 11.33 -4.97 -26.25
N ASN A 306 11.32 -5.48 -27.48
CA ASN A 306 10.29 -5.14 -28.47
C ASN A 306 8.89 -5.52 -28.00
N THR A 307 8.78 -6.59 -27.21
CA THR A 307 7.50 -7.05 -26.62
C THR A 307 6.99 -6.03 -25.60
N ALA A 308 7.88 -5.54 -24.75
CA ALA A 308 7.56 -4.50 -23.76
C ALA A 308 7.11 -3.19 -24.42
N THR A 309 7.83 -2.70 -25.45
CA THR A 309 7.45 -1.48 -26.17
C THR A 309 6.08 -1.60 -26.84
N LYS A 310 5.82 -2.72 -27.54
CA LYS A 310 4.52 -2.98 -28.18
C LYS A 310 3.39 -3.05 -27.15
N PHE A 311 3.66 -3.67 -26.01
CA PHE A 311 2.70 -3.77 -24.94
C PHE A 311 2.36 -2.41 -24.32
N CYS A 312 3.36 -1.60 -23.95
CA CYS A 312 3.13 -0.25 -23.41
C CYS A 312 2.28 0.59 -24.37
N HIS A 313 2.60 0.59 -25.66
CA HIS A 313 1.79 1.30 -26.66
C HIS A 313 0.33 0.79 -26.70
N LYS A 314 0.12 -0.52 -26.69
CA LYS A 314 -1.24 -1.10 -26.65
C LYS A 314 -1.98 -0.74 -25.37
N LEU A 315 -1.30 -0.77 -24.23
CA LEU A 315 -1.87 -0.43 -22.93
C LEU A 315 -2.28 1.05 -22.87
N ASP A 316 -1.43 1.94 -23.35
CA ASP A 316 -1.73 3.38 -23.44
C ASP A 316 -2.97 3.67 -24.30
N LEU A 317 -3.03 3.09 -25.51
CA LEU A 317 -4.20 3.21 -26.38
C LEU A 317 -5.47 2.67 -25.71
N LEU A 318 -5.39 1.52 -25.06
CA LEU A 318 -6.51 0.93 -24.33
C LEU A 318 -6.97 1.83 -23.18
N HIS A 319 -6.03 2.32 -22.37
CA HIS A 319 -6.30 3.16 -21.21
C HIS A 319 -6.98 4.49 -21.61
N GLN A 320 -6.49 5.12 -22.67
CA GLN A 320 -7.09 6.33 -23.24
C GLN A 320 -8.50 6.05 -23.80
N LYS A 321 -8.64 5.00 -24.60
CA LYS A 321 -9.93 4.62 -25.22
C LYS A 321 -10.98 4.27 -24.16
N ALA A 322 -10.58 3.63 -23.07
CA ALA A 322 -11.47 3.31 -21.96
C ALA A 322 -11.78 4.51 -21.05
N THR A 323 -11.06 5.64 -21.22
CA THR A 323 -11.27 6.88 -20.46
C THR A 323 -11.15 6.66 -18.96
N ILE A 324 -10.11 5.94 -18.55
CA ILE A 324 -9.96 5.46 -17.18
C ILE A 324 -9.64 6.58 -16.20
N ASP A 325 -8.62 7.38 -16.48
CA ASP A 325 -8.28 8.52 -15.63
C ASP A 325 -9.24 9.71 -15.85
N ASP A 326 -9.76 10.27 -14.76
CA ASP A 326 -10.48 11.56 -14.75
C ASP A 326 -10.28 12.29 -13.39
N SER A 327 -11.12 13.28 -13.10
CA SER A 327 -11.03 14.04 -11.84
C SER A 327 -11.38 13.22 -10.60
N ALA A 328 -12.23 12.19 -10.74
CA ALA A 328 -12.68 11.34 -9.65
C ALA A 328 -11.78 10.11 -9.45
N PHE A 329 -11.25 9.54 -10.53
CA PHE A 329 -10.61 8.23 -10.49
C PHE A 329 -9.30 8.18 -11.29
N MET A 330 -8.37 7.32 -10.85
CA MET A 330 -7.11 7.06 -11.53
C MET A 330 -6.73 5.57 -11.40
N MET A 331 -6.17 4.97 -12.45
CA MET A 331 -5.69 3.59 -12.41
C MET A 331 -4.27 3.45 -12.95
N ARG A 332 -3.44 2.69 -12.26
CA ARG A 332 -2.11 2.28 -12.73
C ARG A 332 -1.99 0.76 -12.68
N TYR A 333 -0.97 0.23 -13.34
CA TYR A 333 -0.81 -1.20 -13.56
C TYR A 333 0.46 -1.72 -12.89
N GLN A 334 0.36 -2.89 -12.27
CA GLN A 334 1.49 -3.70 -11.86
C GLN A 334 1.56 -4.92 -12.79
N LEU A 335 2.66 -5.10 -13.51
CA LEU A 335 2.79 -6.27 -14.39
C LEU A 335 3.31 -7.48 -13.61
N HIS A 336 2.76 -8.66 -13.84
CA HIS A 336 3.16 -9.85 -13.08
C HIS A 336 3.57 -11.05 -13.93
N ALA A 337 4.45 -11.87 -13.35
CA ALA A 337 4.71 -13.24 -13.77
C ALA A 337 3.94 -14.24 -12.88
N ASN A 338 3.81 -15.48 -13.35
CA ASN A 338 3.18 -16.58 -12.62
C ASN A 338 4.27 -17.48 -12.03
N ARG A 339 4.34 -17.59 -10.69
CA ARG A 339 5.38 -18.37 -9.97
C ARG A 339 5.24 -19.89 -10.08
N SER A 340 4.21 -20.39 -10.73
CA SER A 340 4.01 -21.81 -11.01
C SER A 340 4.52 -22.22 -12.40
N ALA A 341 5.00 -21.26 -13.21
CA ALA A 341 5.58 -21.52 -14.53
C ALA A 341 7.07 -21.92 -14.45
N PRO A 342 7.64 -22.51 -15.52
CA PRO A 342 9.06 -22.84 -15.58
C PRO A 342 9.98 -21.61 -15.42
N PRO A 343 11.16 -21.74 -14.79
CA PRO A 343 12.05 -20.62 -14.48
C PRO A 343 12.35 -19.65 -15.63
N LEU A 344 12.57 -20.14 -16.85
CA LEU A 344 12.86 -19.24 -17.98
C LEU A 344 11.63 -18.44 -18.43
N SER A 345 10.44 -19.03 -18.32
CA SER A 345 9.19 -18.31 -18.60
C SER A 345 8.97 -17.21 -17.56
N VAL A 346 9.17 -17.52 -16.28
CA VAL A 346 9.08 -16.54 -15.17
C VAL A 346 10.06 -15.40 -15.40
N TYR A 347 11.34 -15.70 -15.60
CA TYR A 347 12.37 -14.69 -15.77
C TYR A 347 12.12 -13.81 -17.00
N ARG A 348 11.71 -14.39 -18.13
CA ARG A 348 11.40 -13.63 -19.35
C ARG A 348 10.22 -12.67 -19.13
N LYS A 349 9.14 -13.13 -18.49
CA LYS A 349 7.97 -12.29 -18.17
C LYS A 349 8.31 -11.19 -17.17
N LEU A 350 9.15 -11.48 -16.17
CA LEU A 350 9.67 -10.47 -15.24
C LEU A 350 10.54 -9.44 -15.97
N LEU A 351 11.45 -9.86 -16.84
CA LEU A 351 12.28 -8.95 -17.63
C LEU A 351 11.41 -8.01 -18.48
N ILE A 352 10.37 -8.54 -19.14
CA ILE A 352 9.40 -7.73 -19.88
C ILE A 352 8.69 -6.74 -18.94
N ALA A 353 8.23 -7.18 -17.76
CA ALA A 353 7.57 -6.33 -16.78
C ALA A 353 8.45 -5.17 -16.30
N PHE A 354 9.69 -5.46 -15.90
CA PHE A 354 10.67 -4.47 -15.46
C PHE A 354 11.00 -3.48 -16.58
N HIS A 355 11.15 -3.97 -17.82
CA HIS A 355 11.39 -3.11 -18.96
C HIS A 355 10.19 -2.21 -19.26
N SER A 356 8.97 -2.75 -19.28
CA SER A 356 7.73 -1.98 -19.47
C SER A 356 7.57 -0.88 -18.41
N ALA A 357 7.81 -1.19 -17.13
CA ALA A 357 7.77 -0.21 -16.05
C ALA A 357 8.83 0.90 -16.18
N SER A 358 9.93 0.65 -16.91
CA SER A 358 10.95 1.66 -17.20
C SER A 358 10.61 2.58 -18.36
N LEU A 359 9.68 2.16 -19.22
CA LEU A 359 9.27 2.91 -20.42
C LEU A 359 7.99 3.74 -20.19
N ASP A 360 7.08 3.27 -19.36
CA ASP A 360 5.70 3.79 -19.30
C ASP A 360 5.26 4.14 -17.88
N SER A 361 4.76 5.36 -17.70
CA SER A 361 4.22 5.85 -16.43
C SER A 361 2.91 5.18 -15.99
N LEU A 362 2.22 4.46 -16.89
CA LEU A 362 1.05 3.64 -16.57
C LEU A 362 1.43 2.36 -15.82
N VAL A 363 2.61 1.81 -16.12
CA VAL A 363 3.14 0.61 -15.44
C VAL A 363 4.03 1.04 -14.28
N VAL A 364 3.47 1.03 -13.08
CA VAL A 364 4.13 1.58 -11.88
C VAL A 364 4.88 0.55 -11.06
N GLY A 365 4.65 -0.74 -11.32
CA GLY A 365 5.37 -1.78 -10.61
C GLY A 365 5.33 -3.16 -11.25
N VAL A 366 6.02 -4.08 -10.60
CA VAL A 366 6.10 -5.50 -10.96
C VAL A 366 5.61 -6.34 -9.77
N ASN A 367 4.98 -7.49 -10.05
CA ASN A 367 4.53 -8.42 -9.02
C ASN A 367 4.79 -9.89 -9.43
N LEU A 368 4.54 -10.82 -8.51
CA LEU A 368 4.65 -12.26 -8.71
C LEU A 368 3.45 -12.93 -8.04
N VAL A 369 2.59 -13.59 -8.83
CA VAL A 369 1.28 -14.11 -8.37
C VAL A 369 1.18 -15.62 -8.59
N SER A 370 0.05 -16.22 -8.21
CA SER A 370 -0.29 -17.67 -8.20
C SER A 370 0.02 -18.32 -6.84
N PRO A 371 -0.53 -19.52 -6.54
CA PRO A 371 -0.44 -20.13 -5.22
C PRO A 371 0.99 -20.14 -4.68
N GLU A 372 1.18 -19.66 -3.46
CA GLU A 372 2.51 -19.66 -2.83
C GLU A 372 2.93 -21.05 -2.37
N ASP A 373 1.97 -21.89 -1.95
CA ASP A 373 2.14 -23.26 -1.48
C ASP A 373 2.29 -24.32 -2.59
N GLY A 374 2.13 -23.91 -3.87
CA GLY A 374 2.26 -24.82 -5.01
C GLY A 374 3.67 -25.42 -5.15
N GLU A 375 3.78 -26.64 -5.67
CA GLU A 375 5.04 -27.40 -5.75
C GLU A 375 6.20 -26.61 -6.40
N VAL A 376 5.97 -26.03 -7.59
CA VAL A 376 6.97 -25.21 -8.29
C VAL A 376 7.29 -23.94 -7.50
N SER A 377 6.26 -23.32 -6.91
CA SER A 377 6.34 -22.05 -6.21
C SER A 377 7.19 -22.16 -4.94
N MET A 378 7.01 -23.25 -4.19
CA MET A 378 7.81 -23.59 -3.01
C MET A 378 9.23 -24.00 -3.39
N ARG A 379 9.38 -24.87 -4.41
CA ARG A 379 10.69 -25.34 -4.90
C ARG A 379 11.57 -24.18 -5.35
N ASP A 380 11.01 -23.25 -6.12
CA ASP A 380 11.76 -22.18 -6.78
C ASP A 380 11.69 -20.84 -6.04
N TYR A 381 11.15 -20.77 -4.82
CA TYR A 381 10.95 -19.48 -4.13
C TYR A 381 12.23 -18.65 -4.00
N SER A 382 13.32 -19.29 -3.55
CA SER A 382 14.62 -18.62 -3.41
C SER A 382 15.15 -18.15 -4.76
N LEU A 383 14.97 -18.95 -5.82
CA LEU A 383 15.30 -18.58 -7.19
C LEU A 383 14.50 -17.36 -7.65
N HIS A 384 13.18 -17.32 -7.41
CA HIS A 384 12.34 -16.17 -7.73
C HIS A 384 12.86 -14.89 -7.07
N MET A 385 13.27 -14.95 -5.80
CA MET A 385 13.83 -13.79 -5.11
C MET A 385 15.17 -13.33 -5.73
N LEU A 386 16.02 -14.27 -6.15
CA LEU A 386 17.26 -13.98 -6.87
C LEU A 386 16.99 -13.37 -8.26
N MET A 387 15.93 -13.78 -8.95
CA MET A 387 15.51 -13.17 -10.23
C MET A 387 15.12 -11.70 -10.05
N PHE A 388 14.33 -11.38 -9.02
CA PHE A 388 14.00 -9.99 -8.68
C PHE A 388 15.25 -9.18 -8.31
N ALA A 389 16.12 -9.74 -7.47
CA ALA A 389 17.38 -9.09 -7.09
C ALA A 389 18.27 -8.80 -8.30
N HIS A 390 18.34 -9.75 -9.25
CA HIS A 390 19.07 -9.59 -10.50
C HIS A 390 18.48 -8.49 -11.37
N LEU A 391 17.17 -8.52 -11.63
CA LEU A 391 16.50 -7.51 -12.46
C LEU A 391 16.52 -6.12 -11.83
N HIS A 392 16.42 -6.01 -10.50
CA HIS A 392 16.53 -4.74 -9.80
C HIS A 392 17.89 -4.05 -10.00
N ARG A 393 18.98 -4.81 -10.17
CA ARG A 393 20.30 -4.22 -10.51
C ARG A 393 20.32 -3.58 -11.89
N HIS A 394 19.59 -4.14 -12.85
CA HIS A 394 19.43 -3.56 -14.19
C HIS A 394 18.41 -2.40 -14.20
N TYR A 395 17.44 -2.42 -13.29
CA TYR A 395 16.31 -1.49 -13.24
C TYR A 395 16.10 -0.93 -11.80
N PRO A 396 17.05 -0.14 -11.25
CA PRO A 396 17.06 0.23 -9.84
C PRO A 396 15.91 1.14 -9.40
N ASN A 397 15.26 1.82 -10.36
CA ASN A 397 14.16 2.73 -10.06
C ASN A 397 12.79 2.03 -10.06
N ILE A 398 12.70 0.80 -10.57
CA ILE A 398 11.45 0.07 -10.69
C ILE A 398 11.02 -0.47 -9.34
N LYS A 399 9.72 -0.32 -9.07
CA LYS A 399 9.07 -0.75 -7.83
C LYS A 399 8.41 -2.11 -8.02
N TYR A 400 8.33 -2.88 -6.94
CA TYR A 400 7.63 -4.15 -6.90
C TYR A 400 7.09 -4.42 -5.51
N ALA A 401 5.85 -4.92 -5.51
CA ALA A 401 5.21 -5.57 -4.39
C ALA A 401 5.27 -7.07 -4.65
N LEU A 402 5.43 -7.89 -3.61
CA LEU A 402 5.46 -9.34 -3.75
C LEU A 402 4.42 -9.96 -2.82
N HIS A 403 3.60 -10.87 -3.33
CA HIS A 403 2.88 -11.81 -2.48
C HIS A 403 3.95 -12.63 -1.75
N ALA A 404 3.95 -12.54 -0.42
CA ALA A 404 4.88 -13.27 0.40
C ALA A 404 4.25 -13.53 1.77
N GLY A 405 4.30 -14.78 2.19
CA GLY A 405 3.68 -15.22 3.44
C GLY A 405 2.16 -15.33 3.34
N GLU A 406 1.61 -15.58 2.16
CA GLU A 406 0.21 -15.98 2.00
C GLU A 406 0.07 -17.48 2.31
N LEU A 407 0.46 -17.84 3.54
CA LEU A 407 0.53 -19.19 4.02
C LEU A 407 -0.02 -19.25 5.45
N ALA A 408 -0.54 -20.40 5.84
CA ALA A 408 -0.98 -20.67 7.20
C ALA A 408 -0.50 -22.05 7.67
N SER A 409 -0.48 -22.22 8.99
CA SER A 409 -0.15 -23.52 9.61
C SER A 409 -1.11 -24.61 9.10
N GLY A 410 -0.55 -25.73 8.64
CA GLY A 410 -1.29 -26.86 8.08
C GLY A 410 -1.32 -26.90 6.54
N MET A 411 -0.99 -25.80 5.86
CA MET A 411 -0.89 -25.80 4.38
C MET A 411 0.45 -26.36 3.90
N VAL A 412 1.54 -26.03 4.60
CA VAL A 412 2.91 -26.48 4.30
C VAL A 412 3.61 -26.99 5.57
N GLN A 413 4.76 -27.66 5.39
CA GLN A 413 5.59 -28.08 6.53
C GLN A 413 6.05 -26.85 7.35
N PRO A 414 6.14 -26.94 8.69
CA PRO A 414 6.44 -25.78 9.54
C PRO A 414 7.73 -25.03 9.19
N GLU A 415 8.76 -25.74 8.71
CA GLU A 415 10.05 -25.18 8.30
C GLU A 415 9.91 -24.24 7.10
N LEU A 416 8.87 -24.46 6.29
CA LEU A 416 8.61 -23.70 5.07
C LEU A 416 7.85 -22.38 5.33
N LEU A 417 7.29 -22.17 6.53
CA LEU A 417 6.65 -20.90 6.92
C LEU A 417 7.66 -19.81 7.38
N ARG A 418 8.97 -20.06 7.22
CA ARG A 418 10.00 -19.35 7.98
C ARG A 418 10.82 -18.34 7.19
N TYR A 419 10.51 -18.11 5.91
CA TYR A 419 11.42 -17.34 5.05
C TYR A 419 10.78 -16.52 3.92
N HIS A 420 9.49 -16.63 3.62
CA HIS A 420 8.90 -16.02 2.42
C HIS A 420 8.98 -14.48 2.47
N ILE A 421 8.37 -13.86 3.47
CA ILE A 421 8.42 -12.40 3.72
C ILE A 421 9.86 -11.95 3.92
N ARG A 422 10.67 -12.72 4.67
CA ARG A 422 12.08 -12.38 4.90
C ARG A 422 12.86 -12.30 3.59
N GLN A 423 12.79 -13.31 2.74
CA GLN A 423 13.53 -13.31 1.48
C GLN A 423 12.98 -12.26 0.50
N ALA A 424 11.67 -12.02 0.46
CA ALA A 424 11.08 -10.93 -0.31
C ALA A 424 11.70 -9.57 0.04
N ILE A 425 11.93 -9.30 1.34
CA ILE A 425 12.48 -8.02 1.81
C ILE A 425 14.00 -7.93 1.70
N PHE A 426 14.72 -8.98 2.08
CA PHE A 426 16.18 -8.94 2.23
C PHE A 426 16.95 -9.44 1.00
N VAL A 427 16.36 -10.33 0.21
CA VAL A 427 16.96 -10.86 -1.03
C VAL A 427 16.43 -10.10 -2.23
N ALA A 428 15.11 -10.16 -2.46
CA ALA A 428 14.51 -9.52 -3.64
C ALA A 428 14.55 -8.00 -3.53
N GLY A 429 14.23 -7.43 -2.35
CA GLY A 429 14.19 -5.99 -2.11
C GLY A 429 12.80 -5.38 -2.22
N ALA A 430 11.74 -6.17 -1.99
CA ALA A 430 10.34 -5.76 -2.14
C ALA A 430 10.03 -4.47 -1.37
N GLN A 431 9.28 -3.58 -2.00
CA GLN A 431 8.87 -2.31 -1.38
C GLN A 431 7.50 -2.38 -0.72
N ARG A 432 6.69 -3.40 -1.01
CA ARG A 432 5.47 -3.78 -0.29
C ARG A 432 5.33 -5.30 -0.23
N ILE A 433 4.66 -5.81 0.80
CA ILE A 433 4.39 -7.23 0.98
C ILE A 433 2.89 -7.46 0.87
N GLY A 434 2.47 -8.29 -0.09
CA GLY A 434 1.10 -8.76 -0.22
C GLY A 434 0.80 -9.87 0.78
N HIS A 435 -0.35 -9.81 1.44
CA HIS A 435 -0.85 -10.73 2.47
C HIS A 435 -0.03 -10.70 3.78
N GLY A 436 1.18 -11.27 3.80
CA GLY A 436 2.03 -11.31 4.99
C GLY A 436 1.41 -12.06 6.19
N VAL A 437 0.62 -13.10 5.93
CA VAL A 437 -0.16 -13.81 6.96
C VAL A 437 0.73 -14.68 7.86
N ASP A 438 1.78 -15.30 7.33
CA ASP A 438 2.68 -16.19 8.08
C ASP A 438 3.74 -15.47 8.93
N ILE A 439 3.71 -14.14 9.04
CA ILE A 439 4.76 -13.32 9.68
C ILE A 439 5.15 -13.79 11.09
N ALA A 440 4.23 -14.39 11.85
CA ALA A 440 4.52 -14.91 13.19
C ALA A 440 5.43 -16.17 13.17
N HIS A 441 5.50 -16.87 12.05
CA HIS A 441 6.32 -18.06 11.83
C HIS A 441 7.69 -17.74 11.22
N GLU A 442 7.85 -16.54 10.65
CA GLU A 442 9.10 -16.09 10.05
C GLU A 442 10.31 -16.19 10.99
N ALA A 443 11.44 -16.66 10.44
CA ALA A 443 12.69 -16.68 11.19
C ALA A 443 13.09 -15.24 11.56
N HIS A 444 13.37 -15.02 12.84
CA HIS A 444 13.68 -13.70 13.38
C HIS A 444 12.54 -12.68 13.15
N CYS A 445 11.27 -13.10 13.28
CA CYS A 445 10.07 -12.27 13.13
C CYS A 445 10.19 -10.84 13.71
N VAL A 446 10.70 -10.67 14.93
CA VAL A 446 10.85 -9.33 15.56
C VAL A 446 11.84 -8.44 14.80
N GLU A 447 12.95 -8.98 14.31
CA GLU A 447 13.91 -8.26 13.46
C GLU A 447 13.27 -7.86 12.13
N LEU A 448 12.50 -8.78 11.54
CA LEU A 448 11.78 -8.55 10.29
C LEU A 448 10.74 -7.44 10.44
N LEU A 449 9.89 -7.49 11.48
CA LEU A 449 8.92 -6.44 11.81
C LEU A 449 9.60 -5.08 12.06
N ASN A 450 10.70 -5.08 12.81
CA ASN A 450 11.49 -3.86 13.05
C ASN A 450 12.07 -3.30 11.74
N THR A 451 12.49 -4.17 10.82
CA THR A 451 13.00 -3.78 9.50
C THR A 451 11.88 -3.17 8.64
N MET A 452 10.72 -3.81 8.57
CA MET A 452 9.55 -3.29 7.86
C MET A 452 9.13 -1.91 8.41
N SER A 453 9.09 -1.76 9.73
CA SER A 453 8.75 -0.51 10.41
C SER A 453 9.74 0.62 10.15
N LYS A 454 11.05 0.33 10.22
CA LYS A 454 12.14 1.30 9.97
C LYS A 454 12.23 1.70 8.50
N ARG A 455 12.18 0.73 7.59
CA ARG A 455 12.26 0.96 6.13
C ARG A 455 10.92 1.41 5.52
N LYS A 456 9.85 1.43 6.31
CA LYS A 456 8.49 1.76 5.88
C LYS A 456 8.02 0.87 4.72
N ILE A 457 8.25 -0.44 4.85
CA ILE A 457 7.71 -1.45 3.93
C ILE A 457 6.32 -1.82 4.45
N PRO A 458 5.24 -1.41 3.78
CA PRO A 458 3.89 -1.76 4.19
C PRO A 458 3.59 -3.23 3.95
N VAL A 459 2.60 -3.72 4.68
CA VAL A 459 1.88 -4.96 4.37
C VAL A 459 0.50 -4.61 3.80
N GLU A 460 0.12 -5.27 2.72
CA GLU A 460 -1.20 -5.19 2.08
C GLU A 460 -2.07 -6.32 2.62
N ILE A 461 -3.12 -5.99 3.37
CA ILE A 461 -3.99 -6.94 4.07
C ILE A 461 -5.30 -7.11 3.31
N ASN A 462 -5.63 -8.37 3.02
CA ASN A 462 -6.77 -8.79 2.19
C ASN A 462 -7.72 -9.66 3.03
N LEU A 463 -8.50 -9.05 3.94
CA LEU A 463 -9.21 -9.77 5.02
C LEU A 463 -10.18 -10.85 4.53
N SER A 464 -10.98 -10.58 3.50
CA SER A 464 -11.89 -11.60 2.93
C SER A 464 -11.15 -12.70 2.18
N SER A 465 -10.05 -12.35 1.50
CA SER A 465 -9.18 -13.32 0.83
C SER A 465 -8.54 -14.27 1.83
N ASN A 466 -7.89 -13.73 2.87
CA ASN A 466 -7.21 -14.53 3.89
C ASN A 466 -8.19 -15.41 4.68
N GLU A 467 -9.42 -14.95 4.91
CA GLU A 467 -10.46 -15.79 5.50
C GLU A 467 -10.88 -16.94 4.59
N PHE A 468 -11.09 -16.67 3.31
CA PHE A 468 -11.56 -17.70 2.38
C PHE A 468 -10.45 -18.72 2.07
N ILE A 469 -9.28 -18.26 1.65
CA ILE A 469 -8.17 -19.10 1.19
C ILE A 469 -7.47 -19.80 2.36
N LEU A 470 -7.19 -19.08 3.44
CA LEU A 470 -6.32 -19.55 4.53
C LEU A 470 -7.08 -19.95 5.80
N HIS A 471 -8.39 -19.70 5.86
CA HIS A 471 -9.20 -19.80 7.08
C HIS A 471 -8.67 -18.92 8.24
N VAL A 472 -7.97 -17.82 7.92
CA VAL A 472 -7.39 -16.90 8.90
C VAL A 472 -8.25 -15.64 9.02
N LYS A 473 -8.83 -15.43 10.21
CA LYS A 473 -9.64 -14.25 10.55
C LYS A 473 -9.55 -13.92 12.04
N ASN A 474 -10.11 -12.76 12.42
CA ASN A 474 -10.19 -12.29 13.80
C ASN A 474 -8.82 -12.34 14.48
N GLU A 475 -8.73 -12.89 15.70
CA GLU A 475 -7.52 -12.99 16.50
C GLU A 475 -6.40 -13.85 15.88
N LYS A 476 -6.71 -14.73 14.91
CA LYS A 476 -5.68 -15.51 14.20
C LYS A 476 -4.91 -14.68 13.17
N HIS A 477 -5.47 -13.55 12.73
CA HIS A 477 -4.86 -12.73 11.69
C HIS A 477 -3.78 -11.79 12.25
N PRO A 478 -2.58 -11.68 11.64
CA PRO A 478 -1.45 -10.95 12.22
C PRO A 478 -1.53 -9.42 12.11
N ILE A 479 -2.68 -8.85 11.76
CA ILE A 479 -2.79 -7.40 11.49
C ILE A 479 -2.46 -6.58 12.74
N MET A 480 -2.88 -7.04 13.93
CA MET A 480 -2.54 -6.38 15.19
C MET A 480 -1.07 -6.54 15.58
N LEU A 481 -0.40 -7.61 15.12
CA LEU A 481 1.04 -7.78 15.28
C LEU A 481 1.80 -6.74 14.45
N TYR A 482 1.41 -6.53 13.19
CA TYR A 482 1.97 -5.46 12.35
C TYR A 482 1.72 -4.06 12.94
N HIS A 483 0.48 -3.80 13.37
CA HIS A 483 0.08 -2.52 13.94
C HIS A 483 0.90 -2.18 15.21
N SER A 484 1.01 -3.13 16.15
CA SER A 484 1.78 -2.93 17.39
C SER A 484 3.28 -2.67 17.15
N HIS A 485 3.84 -3.20 16.06
CA HIS A 485 5.22 -2.95 15.64
C HIS A 485 5.40 -1.71 14.74
N LYS A 486 4.31 -0.96 14.51
CA LYS A 486 4.30 0.26 13.68
C LYS A 486 4.70 0.00 12.22
N VAL A 487 4.46 -1.23 11.74
CA VAL A 487 4.56 -1.54 10.31
C VAL A 487 3.38 -0.86 9.61
N PRO A 488 3.60 -0.13 8.50
CA PRO A 488 2.49 0.48 7.78
C PRO A 488 1.54 -0.59 7.23
N ILE A 489 0.24 -0.39 7.41
CA ILE A 489 -0.80 -1.32 6.94
C ILE A 489 -1.58 -0.64 5.82
N ILE A 490 -1.92 -1.42 4.80
CA ILE A 490 -2.83 -1.07 3.70
C ILE A 490 -3.93 -2.13 3.68
N ILE A 491 -5.17 -1.73 3.40
CA ILE A 491 -6.30 -2.65 3.21
C ILE A 491 -6.62 -2.68 1.72
N SER A 492 -6.91 -3.87 1.19
CA SER A 492 -7.10 -4.09 -0.23
C SER A 492 -8.06 -5.26 -0.47
N THR A 493 -8.58 -5.38 -1.70
CA THR A 493 -9.66 -6.34 -2.00
C THR A 493 -9.20 -7.68 -2.55
N ASP A 494 -7.98 -7.73 -3.10
CA ASP A 494 -7.43 -8.88 -3.81
C ASP A 494 -8.20 -9.18 -5.11
N ASP A 495 -9.20 -10.06 -5.03
CA ASP A 495 -10.03 -10.51 -6.15
C ASP A 495 -11.52 -10.29 -5.85
N ALA A 496 -11.94 -9.01 -5.80
CA ALA A 496 -13.29 -8.61 -5.38
C ALA A 496 -14.44 -9.33 -6.12
N GLY A 497 -14.26 -9.66 -7.40
CA GLY A 497 -15.25 -10.36 -8.22
C GLY A 497 -15.38 -11.84 -7.91
N VAL A 498 -14.26 -12.52 -7.68
CA VAL A 498 -14.19 -13.92 -7.26
C VAL A 498 -14.65 -14.04 -5.81
N LEU A 499 -14.15 -13.21 -4.91
CA LEU A 499 -14.46 -13.23 -3.47
C LEU A 499 -15.83 -12.62 -3.14
N ARG A 500 -16.51 -12.00 -4.11
CA ARG A 500 -17.83 -11.39 -3.96
C ARG A 500 -17.85 -10.33 -2.85
N THR A 501 -16.77 -9.57 -2.79
CA THR A 501 -16.55 -8.50 -1.82
C THR A 501 -16.28 -7.19 -2.53
N ASP A 502 -16.13 -6.13 -1.76
CA ASP A 502 -15.69 -4.82 -2.20
C ASP A 502 -14.77 -4.18 -1.12
N LEU A 503 -14.23 -2.97 -1.36
CA LEU A 503 -13.29 -2.36 -0.42
C LEU A 503 -14.01 -1.83 0.83
N THR A 504 -15.28 -1.43 0.70
CA THR A 504 -16.13 -1.04 1.84
C THR A 504 -16.24 -2.19 2.84
N GLN A 505 -16.50 -3.40 2.36
CA GLN A 505 -16.59 -4.60 3.17
C GLN A 505 -15.26 -4.89 3.90
N GLN A 506 -14.11 -4.67 3.26
CA GLN A 506 -12.82 -4.86 3.95
C GLN A 506 -12.66 -3.91 5.14
N TYR A 507 -13.10 -2.66 5.01
CA TYR A 507 -13.10 -1.70 6.12
C TYR A 507 -14.14 -2.03 7.19
N ILE A 508 -15.30 -2.59 6.82
CA ILE A 508 -16.28 -3.10 7.79
C ILE A 508 -15.66 -4.24 8.61
N LEU A 509 -14.99 -5.19 7.95
CA LEU A 509 -14.28 -6.28 8.63
C LEU A 509 -13.17 -5.75 9.53
N LEU A 510 -12.41 -4.74 9.08
CA LEU A 510 -11.38 -4.09 9.91
C LEU A 510 -11.98 -3.47 11.17
N ALA A 511 -13.04 -2.68 11.02
CA ALA A 511 -13.68 -1.96 12.11
C ALA A 511 -14.33 -2.90 13.14
N THR A 512 -14.99 -3.96 12.68
CA THR A 512 -15.72 -4.89 13.55
C THR A 512 -14.84 -5.94 14.22
N ARG A 513 -13.84 -6.48 13.51
CA ARG A 513 -12.97 -7.55 14.03
C ARG A 513 -11.84 -7.04 14.93
N TYR A 514 -11.45 -5.78 14.78
CA TYR A 514 -10.35 -5.18 15.52
C TYR A 514 -10.79 -3.88 16.21
N PRO A 515 -11.70 -3.96 17.22
CA PRO A 515 -12.29 -2.78 17.86
C PRO A 515 -11.28 -1.89 18.58
N SER A 516 -10.06 -2.38 18.85
CA SER A 516 -8.96 -1.58 19.40
C SER A 516 -8.33 -0.61 18.40
N LEU A 517 -8.72 -0.66 17.11
CA LEU A 517 -8.35 0.33 16.10
C LEU A 517 -9.40 1.45 16.06
N PRO A 518 -9.10 2.64 16.62
CA PRO A 518 -10.01 3.78 16.53
C PRO A 518 -10.10 4.31 15.10
N TYR A 519 -11.13 5.11 14.80
CA TYR A 519 -11.34 5.73 13.50
C TYR A 519 -10.09 6.48 12.98
N ILE A 520 -9.35 7.13 13.89
CA ILE A 520 -8.12 7.86 13.51
C ILE A 520 -7.02 6.95 12.94
N GLU A 521 -6.93 5.70 13.41
CA GLU A 521 -6.00 4.71 12.84
C GLU A 521 -6.52 4.17 11.50
N ILE A 522 -7.83 3.94 11.38
CA ILE A 522 -8.46 3.57 10.10
C ILE A 522 -8.22 4.65 9.03
N LYS A 523 -8.38 5.92 9.39
CA LYS A 523 -8.06 7.07 8.52
C LYS A 523 -6.60 7.09 8.07
N LYS A 524 -5.66 6.72 8.95
CA LYS A 524 -4.23 6.59 8.58
C LYS A 524 -4.01 5.41 7.62
N ILE A 525 -4.67 4.28 7.83
CA ILE A 525 -4.62 3.12 6.93
C ILE A 525 -5.17 3.49 5.54
N VAL A 526 -6.29 4.21 5.48
CA VAL A 526 -6.82 4.81 4.24
C VAL A 526 -5.75 5.66 3.56
N ARG A 527 -5.10 6.56 4.30
CA ARG A 527 -4.05 7.44 3.74
C ARG A 527 -2.80 6.68 3.27
N ASN A 528 -2.47 5.55 3.91
CA ASN A 528 -1.36 4.69 3.52
C ASN A 528 -1.51 4.14 2.10
N SER A 529 -2.75 3.86 1.65
CA SER A 529 -3.01 3.40 0.28
C SER A 529 -2.50 4.35 -0.80
N ILE A 530 -2.45 5.66 -0.54
CA ILE A 530 -1.85 6.62 -1.48
C ILE A 530 -0.39 6.89 -1.14
N ALA A 531 -0.04 6.99 0.15
CA ALA A 531 1.34 7.29 0.56
C ALA A 531 2.34 6.21 0.09
N PHE A 532 1.92 4.95 0.10
CA PHE A 532 2.72 3.80 -0.30
C PHE A 532 2.42 3.28 -1.72
N SER A 533 1.55 3.95 -2.46
CA SER A 533 1.40 3.72 -3.91
C SER A 533 2.74 3.85 -4.65
N PHE A 534 2.85 3.26 -5.83
CA PHE A 534 3.98 3.44 -6.73
C PHE A 534 3.80 4.65 -7.68
N LEU A 535 2.81 5.51 -7.42
CA LEU A 535 2.67 6.78 -8.13
C LEU A 535 3.95 7.62 -8.06
N GLN A 536 4.22 8.31 -9.17
CA GLN A 536 5.28 9.31 -9.23
C GLN A 536 5.08 10.39 -8.16
N PRO A 537 6.17 10.97 -7.61
CA PRO A 537 6.10 11.85 -6.44
C PRO A 537 5.10 13.00 -6.55
N ASN A 538 4.97 13.63 -7.72
CA ASN A 538 4.05 14.76 -7.93
C ASN A 538 2.58 14.31 -7.89
N LEU A 539 2.24 13.25 -8.65
CA LEU A 539 0.89 12.68 -8.67
C LEU A 539 0.50 12.14 -7.29
N LYS A 540 1.43 11.48 -6.60
CA LYS A 540 1.22 11.01 -5.22
C LYS A 540 0.86 12.14 -4.26
N ARG A 541 1.60 13.26 -4.30
CA ARG A 541 1.30 14.42 -3.45
C ARG A 541 -0.06 15.02 -3.76
N GLN A 542 -0.41 15.14 -5.05
CA GLN A 542 -1.72 15.64 -5.47
C GLN A 542 -2.86 14.71 -4.99
N LYS A 543 -2.73 13.40 -5.18
CA LYS A 543 -3.74 12.43 -4.74
C LYS A 543 -3.88 12.39 -3.22
N LEU A 544 -2.78 12.54 -2.46
CA LEU A 544 -2.85 12.69 -1.00
C LEU A 544 -3.62 13.95 -0.58
N GLN A 545 -3.37 15.09 -1.23
CA GLN A 545 -4.10 16.33 -0.94
C GLN A 545 -5.60 16.20 -1.26
N GLN A 546 -5.95 15.55 -2.37
CA GLN A 546 -7.33 15.27 -2.74
C GLN A 546 -8.01 14.36 -1.70
N LEU A 547 -7.34 13.29 -1.28
CA LEU A 547 -7.85 12.39 -0.25
C LEU A 547 -8.02 13.08 1.10
N ASP A 548 -7.02 13.85 1.54
CA ASP A 548 -7.07 14.59 2.80
C ASP A 548 -8.24 15.60 2.79
N LYS A 549 -8.49 16.27 1.66
CA LYS A 549 -9.66 17.13 1.47
C LYS A 549 -10.97 16.36 1.55
N ALA A 550 -11.11 15.26 0.80
CA ALA A 550 -12.31 14.44 0.78
C ALA A 550 -12.65 13.87 2.17
N LEU A 551 -11.64 13.41 2.91
CA LEU A 551 -11.81 12.95 4.29
C LEU A 551 -12.30 14.06 5.21
N SER A 552 -11.78 15.29 5.08
CA SER A 552 -12.25 16.42 5.88
C SER A 552 -13.68 16.85 5.52
N GLU A 553 -14.09 16.76 4.25
CA GLU A 553 -15.47 16.99 3.84
C GLU A 553 -16.41 15.93 4.44
N PHE A 554 -16.04 14.66 4.32
CA PHE A 554 -16.76 13.54 4.94
C PHE A 554 -16.92 13.70 6.46
N GLU A 555 -15.85 14.06 7.17
CA GLU A 555 -15.90 14.25 8.62
C GLU A 555 -16.85 15.38 9.03
N ASN A 556 -16.85 16.48 8.29
CA ASN A 556 -17.79 17.57 8.53
C ASN A 556 -19.24 17.14 8.27
N ASP A 557 -19.49 16.32 7.25
CA ASP A 557 -20.82 15.79 6.93
C ASP A 557 -21.34 14.88 8.03
N VAL A 558 -20.50 13.98 8.55
CA VAL A 558 -20.82 13.11 9.69
C VAL A 558 -21.26 13.94 10.89
N LEU A 559 -20.49 14.96 11.26
CA LEU A 559 -20.80 15.80 12.43
C LEU A 559 -22.09 16.61 12.24
N ARG A 560 -22.31 17.19 11.05
CA ARG A 560 -23.55 17.92 10.74
C ARG A 560 -24.78 17.02 10.85
N ASN A 561 -24.71 15.81 10.30
CA ASN A 561 -25.82 14.86 10.32
C ASN A 561 -26.10 14.36 11.75
N ASN A 562 -25.06 14.07 12.54
CA ASN A 562 -25.23 13.65 13.94
C ASN A 562 -25.88 14.76 14.80
N GLN A 563 -25.50 16.02 14.58
CA GLN A 563 -26.13 17.15 15.28
C GLN A 563 -27.61 17.34 14.89
N ALA A 564 -27.95 17.14 13.61
CA ALA A 564 -29.33 17.22 13.13
C ALA A 564 -30.22 16.08 13.68
N SER A 565 -29.67 14.86 13.85
CA SER A 565 -30.40 13.78 14.53
C SER A 565 -30.60 14.05 16.02
N GLU A 566 -29.61 14.61 16.70
CA GLU A 566 -29.72 14.94 18.13
C GLU A 566 -30.71 16.10 18.40
N SER A 567 -30.86 17.03 17.46
CA SER A 567 -31.79 18.16 17.57
C SER A 567 -33.23 17.83 17.19
N SER A 568 -33.47 16.76 16.42
CA SER A 568 -34.81 16.30 16.04
C SER A 568 -35.45 15.34 17.05
N ILE A 569 -34.64 14.80 17.98
CA ILE A 569 -35.09 13.93 19.08
C ILE A 569 -35.42 14.74 20.36
N LYS A 570 -34.95 16.00 20.44
CA LYS A 570 -35.30 16.95 21.51
C LYS A 570 -36.48 17.81 21.11
#